data_AF-A0A2S7P5N1-F1
#
_entry.id   AF-A0A2S7P5N1-F1
#
_cell.length_a   1.000
_cell.length_b   1.000
_cell.length_c   1.000
_cell.angle_alpha   90.00
_cell.angle_beta   90.00
_cell.angle_gamma   90.00
#
_symmetry.space_group_name_H-M   'P 1'
#
loop_
_entity.id
_entity.type
_entity.pdbx_description
1 polymer ?
#
loop_
_entity_poly.entity_id
_entity_poly.type
_entity_poly.pdbx_seq_one_letter_code
_entity_poly.pdbx_strand_id
1 'polypeptide(L)'
;MRLIHTTNLNLKWFTWKKIPGYAILSHTWESDDQTDIIKDPTHPSSKKAGYRKIISACKVARDNNLDYIWVDTCCIEKESSSELSEAINSMYRWYQNAKVCYAYLSDLKAGIFGVNMPMLYGEGPNAFLRLQEQIVLSSNDLSIFAFDLNSKPTNPSGRIVIPYCDMFAESPDAFKNHGAREYPETEPHWNEAFTVTNRGIYFQRARLHTDMRNGVYCMILNTEYPSLNHGFIYLQKVGPRLFARCAFDDSGRHSGDNELPSSQVEEDMYIIKHITPLRLQQLIDADEYSIQVTSETHILTPTALEVLDGFPWSKHWDESRMKHLTRGENEFRGCWKLYPDFAESLLGTAVMHPTIDFVYLTCGLIRRQNHRHPKPSVCLYHADKWEEVEGALEFFPGYSTGDQELVLSNPGRGDKTTITVHIELQEGNIPRFQLRINMKTTKR
;
A
#
# COMPACT_ATOMS: atom_id res chain seq x y z
N MET A 1 43.43 4.04 -33.91
CA MET A 1 42.46 3.40 -33.00
C MET A 1 43.20 2.39 -32.14
N ARG A 2 42.98 2.40 -30.81
CA ARG A 2 43.47 1.35 -29.91
C ARG A 2 42.42 0.28 -29.70
N LEU A 3 42.86 -0.96 -29.57
CA LEU A 3 42.03 -2.09 -29.22
C LEU A 3 42.71 -2.90 -28.13
N ILE A 4 41.92 -3.52 -27.25
CA ILE A 4 42.38 -4.43 -26.22
C ILE A 4 42.38 -5.84 -26.82
N HIS A 5 43.50 -6.55 -26.71
CA HIS A 5 43.55 -7.96 -27.10
C HIS A 5 42.89 -8.83 -26.02
N THR A 6 41.87 -9.60 -26.38
CA THR A 6 40.97 -10.25 -25.41
C THR A 6 41.68 -11.26 -24.51
N THR A 7 42.75 -11.92 -24.98
CA THR A 7 43.47 -12.96 -24.19
C THR A 7 44.52 -12.41 -23.23
N ASN A 8 45.34 -11.45 -23.65
CA ASN A 8 46.47 -10.95 -22.86
C ASN A 8 46.27 -9.51 -22.36
N LEU A 9 45.10 -8.92 -22.66
CA LEU A 9 44.65 -7.60 -22.21
C LEU A 9 45.56 -6.43 -22.63
N ASN A 10 46.47 -6.67 -23.58
CA ASN A 10 47.35 -5.61 -24.08
C ASN A 10 46.61 -4.67 -25.02
N LEU A 11 46.82 -3.37 -24.82
CA LEU A 11 46.40 -2.34 -25.77
C LEU A 11 47.34 -2.36 -26.99
N LYS A 12 46.74 -2.40 -28.18
CA LYS A 12 47.47 -2.36 -29.46
C LYS A 12 46.91 -1.27 -30.36
N TRP A 13 47.80 -0.48 -30.95
CA TRP A 13 47.45 0.56 -31.90
C TRP A 13 47.27 -0.01 -33.31
N PHE A 14 46.21 0.42 -33.99
CA PHE A 14 45.92 0.08 -35.38
C PHE A 14 45.70 1.33 -36.23
N THR A 15 46.26 1.30 -37.43
CA THR A 15 46.03 2.31 -38.48
C THR A 15 44.80 1.95 -39.30
N TRP A 16 44.12 2.95 -39.84
CA TRP A 16 42.82 2.84 -40.55
C TRP A 16 42.77 1.82 -41.70
N LYS A 17 43.92 1.45 -42.27
CA LYS A 17 44.02 0.48 -43.38
C LYS A 17 44.07 -0.99 -42.93
N LYS A 18 44.28 -1.26 -41.63
CA LYS A 18 44.51 -2.61 -41.09
C LYS A 18 43.84 -2.82 -39.72
N ILE A 19 42.57 -2.45 -39.59
CA ILE A 19 41.80 -2.72 -38.37
C ILE A 19 41.24 -4.16 -38.46
N PRO A 20 41.56 -5.07 -37.51
CA PRO A 20 41.00 -6.42 -37.49
C PRO A 20 39.50 -6.39 -37.14
N GLY A 21 38.79 -7.52 -37.25
CA GLY A 21 37.45 -7.62 -36.66
C GLY A 21 37.51 -7.41 -35.14
N TYR A 22 36.62 -6.59 -34.59
CA TYR A 22 36.59 -6.30 -33.16
C TYR A 22 35.16 -6.18 -32.63
N ALA A 23 35.00 -6.45 -31.35
CA ALA A 23 33.79 -6.12 -30.58
C ALA A 23 33.90 -4.70 -30.02
N ILE A 24 32.76 -4.08 -29.71
CA ILE A 24 32.73 -2.81 -28.98
C ILE A 24 31.92 -2.98 -27.69
N LEU A 25 32.39 -2.40 -26.59
CA LEU A 25 31.64 -2.34 -25.33
C LEU A 25 31.01 -0.95 -25.21
N SER A 26 29.69 -0.94 -25.05
CA SER A 26 28.91 0.23 -24.64
C SER A 26 28.52 0.05 -23.18
N HIS A 27 28.83 1.03 -22.34
CA HIS A 27 28.53 1.01 -20.91
C HIS A 27 28.27 2.42 -20.39
N THR A 28 27.64 2.50 -19.23
CA THR A 28 27.56 3.73 -18.42
C THR A 28 28.66 3.75 -17.37
N TRP A 29 29.04 4.95 -16.93
CA TRP A 29 29.99 5.13 -15.84
C TRP A 29 29.29 4.89 -14.51
N GLU A 30 29.80 3.97 -13.70
CA GLU A 30 29.48 3.90 -12.28
C GLU A 30 30.36 4.86 -11.46
N SER A 31 29.97 5.15 -10.21
CA SER A 31 30.67 6.10 -9.32
C SER A 31 32.11 5.72 -8.98
N ASP A 32 32.60 4.55 -9.41
CA ASP A 32 33.95 4.03 -9.14
C ASP A 32 34.65 3.44 -10.39
N ASP A 33 34.18 3.79 -11.60
CA ASP A 33 34.56 3.16 -12.87
C ASP A 33 35.84 3.71 -13.54
N GLN A 34 36.50 4.71 -12.96
CA GLN A 34 37.79 5.17 -13.48
C GLN A 34 38.87 4.12 -13.21
N THR A 35 39.03 3.22 -14.17
CA THR A 35 40.04 2.17 -14.16
C THR A 35 40.75 2.10 -15.49
N ASP A 36 42.06 2.30 -15.45
CA ASP A 36 42.94 1.85 -16.51
C ASP A 36 43.06 0.32 -16.47
N ILE A 37 43.20 -0.30 -17.64
CA ILE A 37 43.61 -1.70 -17.73
C ILE A 37 45.07 -1.77 -17.31
N ILE A 38 45.29 -2.13 -16.06
CA ILE A 38 46.63 -2.29 -15.51
C ILE A 38 47.07 -3.75 -15.76
N LYS A 39 48.30 -3.90 -16.27
CA LYS A 39 48.90 -5.20 -16.65
C LYS A 39 49.16 -6.13 -15.47
N ASP A 40 49.07 -5.63 -14.25
CA ASP A 40 49.41 -6.36 -13.03
C ASP A 40 48.15 -6.81 -12.27
N PRO A 41 47.87 -8.14 -12.21
CA PRO A 41 46.75 -8.70 -11.46
C PRO A 41 46.83 -8.45 -9.94
N THR A 42 47.98 -8.04 -9.42
CA THR A 42 48.19 -7.74 -8.00
C THR A 42 47.94 -6.26 -7.67
N HIS A 43 47.75 -5.40 -8.68
CA HIS A 43 47.51 -3.98 -8.49
C HIS A 43 46.14 -3.74 -7.84
N PRO A 44 45.99 -2.78 -6.90
CA PRO A 44 44.71 -2.48 -6.23
C PRO A 44 43.53 -2.26 -7.17
N SER A 45 43.77 -1.69 -8.36
CA SER A 45 42.76 -1.44 -9.39
C SER A 45 42.12 -2.70 -9.99
N SER A 46 42.76 -3.87 -9.87
CA SER A 46 42.17 -5.17 -10.28
C SER A 46 40.92 -5.53 -9.47
N LYS A 47 40.74 -4.93 -8.29
CA LYS A 47 39.59 -5.15 -7.40
C LYS A 47 38.39 -4.25 -7.72
N LYS A 48 38.57 -3.25 -8.59
CA LYS A 48 37.50 -2.30 -8.95
C LYS A 48 36.48 -2.92 -9.90
N ALA A 49 35.24 -2.43 -9.87
CA ALA A 49 34.13 -2.94 -10.68
C ALA A 49 34.41 -2.80 -12.19
N GLY A 50 34.96 -1.66 -12.62
CA GLY A 50 35.33 -1.41 -14.01
C GLY A 50 36.32 -2.41 -14.60
N TYR A 51 37.27 -2.93 -13.80
CA TYR A 51 38.20 -3.96 -14.25
C TYR A 51 37.46 -5.29 -14.53
N ARG A 52 36.62 -5.75 -13.60
CA ARG A 52 35.81 -6.99 -13.79
C ARG A 52 34.90 -6.91 -15.01
N LYS A 53 34.31 -5.73 -15.25
CA LYS A 53 33.49 -5.44 -16.44
C LYS A 53 34.28 -5.68 -17.73
N ILE A 54 35.48 -5.10 -17.83
CA ILE A 54 36.34 -5.25 -19.02
C ILE A 54 36.79 -6.69 -19.23
N ILE A 55 37.19 -7.40 -18.16
CA ILE A 55 37.59 -8.82 -18.25
C ILE A 55 36.44 -9.69 -18.75
N SER A 56 35.24 -9.46 -18.22
CA SER A 56 34.04 -10.20 -18.63
C SER A 56 33.69 -9.91 -20.08
N ALA A 57 33.77 -8.66 -20.52
CA ALA A 57 33.57 -8.28 -21.93
C ALA A 57 34.62 -8.91 -22.86
N CYS A 58 35.90 -8.98 -22.43
CA CYS A 58 36.95 -9.68 -23.18
C CYS A 58 36.66 -11.18 -23.31
N LYS A 59 36.13 -11.82 -22.25
CA LYS A 59 35.70 -13.22 -22.30
C LYS A 59 34.59 -13.42 -23.32
N VAL A 60 33.53 -12.62 -23.27
CA VAL A 60 32.41 -12.69 -24.23
C VAL A 60 32.88 -12.44 -25.66
N ALA A 61 33.78 -11.48 -25.88
CA ALA A 61 34.38 -11.25 -27.20
C ALA A 61 35.15 -12.49 -27.71
N ARG A 62 35.94 -13.14 -26.85
CA ARG A 62 36.68 -14.35 -27.19
C ARG A 62 35.76 -15.52 -27.53
N ASP A 63 34.70 -15.71 -26.75
CA ASP A 63 33.70 -16.76 -26.98
C ASP A 63 32.96 -16.56 -28.32
N ASN A 64 32.93 -15.33 -28.85
CA ASN A 64 32.42 -14.98 -30.17
C ASN A 64 33.50 -14.92 -31.27
N ASN A 65 34.68 -15.50 -31.05
CA ASN A 65 35.81 -15.54 -31.98
C ASN A 65 36.35 -14.15 -32.38
N LEU A 66 36.33 -13.19 -31.45
CA LEU A 66 36.93 -11.86 -31.65
C LEU A 66 38.14 -11.68 -30.73
N ASP A 67 39.31 -11.52 -31.33
CA ASP A 67 40.58 -11.32 -30.61
C ASP A 67 40.73 -9.91 -30.03
N TYR A 68 39.88 -8.98 -30.46
CA TYR A 68 39.99 -7.57 -30.11
C TYR A 68 38.65 -6.98 -29.66
N ILE A 69 38.71 -6.11 -28.65
CA ILE A 69 37.57 -5.31 -28.18
C ILE A 69 37.96 -3.85 -27.99
N TRP A 70 37.04 -2.94 -28.31
CA TRP A 70 37.17 -1.51 -28.03
C TRP A 70 36.33 -1.12 -26.82
N VAL A 71 36.92 -0.34 -25.91
CA VAL A 71 36.28 0.20 -24.71
C VAL A 71 36.74 1.66 -24.54
N ASP A 72 35.81 2.61 -24.52
CA ASP A 72 36.11 4.06 -24.51
C ASP A 72 37.05 4.47 -23.36
N THR A 73 36.90 3.82 -22.21
CA THR A 73 37.58 4.12 -20.96
C THR A 73 39.07 3.86 -21.06
N CYS A 74 39.49 2.88 -21.88
CA CYS A 74 40.89 2.44 -21.97
C CYS A 74 41.50 2.64 -23.36
N CYS A 75 40.66 2.78 -24.40
CA CYS A 75 41.12 2.89 -25.79
C CYS A 75 41.27 4.35 -26.25
N ILE A 76 40.90 5.34 -25.42
CA ILE A 76 41.02 6.77 -25.68
C ILE A 76 41.94 7.41 -24.63
N GLU A 77 42.91 8.23 -25.06
CA GLU A 77 43.90 8.89 -24.19
C GLU A 77 43.34 10.27 -23.95
N LYS A 78 42.60 10.40 -22.86
CA LYS A 78 41.85 11.63 -22.58
C LYS A 78 42.77 12.82 -22.28
N GLU A 79 44.04 12.57 -21.94
CA GLU A 79 45.07 13.59 -21.73
C GLU A 79 45.62 14.17 -23.05
N SER A 80 45.44 13.47 -24.17
CA SER A 80 45.84 13.93 -25.50
C SER A 80 44.68 14.64 -26.19
N SER A 81 44.71 15.97 -26.25
CA SER A 81 43.64 16.78 -26.86
C SER A 81 43.43 16.48 -28.35
N SER A 82 44.50 16.09 -29.07
CA SER A 82 44.43 15.68 -30.47
C SER A 82 43.77 14.31 -30.64
N GLU A 83 44.12 13.32 -29.81
CA GLU A 83 43.51 11.99 -29.88
C GLU A 83 42.05 12.01 -29.43
N LEU A 84 41.73 12.74 -28.37
CA LEU A 84 40.36 12.88 -27.88
C LEU A 84 39.44 13.46 -28.96
N SER A 85 39.90 14.50 -29.67
CA SER A 85 39.16 15.11 -30.78
C SER A 85 39.00 14.17 -31.97
N GLU A 86 40.04 13.41 -32.33
CA GLU A 86 39.96 12.39 -33.38
C GLU A 86 39.00 11.26 -33.00
N ALA A 87 39.00 10.85 -31.73
CA ALA A 87 38.14 9.80 -31.20
C ALA A 87 36.67 10.20 -31.20
N ILE A 88 36.32 11.42 -30.77
CA ILE A 88 34.95 11.94 -30.80
C ILE A 88 34.42 11.97 -32.25
N ASN A 89 35.21 12.50 -33.18
CA ASN A 89 34.82 12.61 -34.59
C ASN A 89 34.71 11.23 -35.29
N SER A 90 35.38 10.21 -34.77
CA SER A 90 35.42 8.86 -35.35
C SER A 90 34.52 7.85 -34.66
N MET A 91 33.95 8.18 -33.49
CA MET A 91 33.24 7.25 -32.62
C MET A 91 32.10 6.53 -33.34
N TYR A 92 31.22 7.26 -34.03
CA TYR A 92 30.10 6.65 -34.78
C TYR A 92 30.57 5.65 -35.84
N ARG A 93 31.69 5.94 -36.50
CA ARG A 93 32.31 5.04 -37.49
C ARG A 93 32.92 3.81 -36.83
N TRP A 94 33.42 3.91 -35.61
CA TRP A 94 33.91 2.74 -34.85
C TRP A 94 32.75 1.84 -34.42
N TYR A 95 31.67 2.41 -33.90
CA TYR A 95 30.45 1.63 -33.61
C TYR A 95 29.89 0.95 -34.86
N GLN A 96 29.83 1.65 -36.00
CA GLN A 96 29.34 1.10 -37.26
C GLN A 96 30.20 -0.06 -37.79
N ASN A 97 31.52 0.01 -37.62
CA ASN A 97 32.46 -0.99 -38.15
C ASN A 97 32.74 -2.16 -37.18
N ALA A 98 32.29 -2.07 -35.93
CA ALA A 98 32.39 -3.17 -34.98
C ALA A 98 31.57 -4.38 -35.49
N LYS A 99 32.08 -5.58 -35.25
CA LYS A 99 31.36 -6.82 -35.61
C LYS A 99 30.16 -7.07 -34.71
N VAL A 100 30.25 -6.62 -33.46
CA VAL A 100 29.23 -6.75 -32.43
C VAL A 100 29.41 -5.65 -31.40
N CYS A 101 28.30 -5.16 -30.86
CA CYS A 101 28.25 -4.22 -29.74
C CYS A 101 27.67 -4.94 -28.52
N TYR A 102 28.45 -5.00 -27.44
CA TYR A 102 27.99 -5.49 -26.15
C TYR A 102 27.54 -4.31 -25.30
N ALA A 103 26.31 -4.36 -24.80
CA ALA A 103 25.81 -3.41 -23.82
C ALA A 103 26.00 -4.01 -22.42
N TYR A 104 26.73 -3.34 -21.54
CA TYR A 104 26.86 -3.72 -20.14
C TYR A 104 25.92 -2.88 -19.28
N LEU A 105 25.03 -3.57 -18.56
CA LEU A 105 24.00 -2.98 -17.68
C LEU A 105 24.15 -3.62 -16.30
N SER A 106 24.75 -2.91 -15.35
CA SER A 106 25.05 -3.44 -14.01
C SER A 106 23.85 -3.52 -13.09
N ASP A 107 22.79 -2.78 -13.40
CA ASP A 107 21.55 -2.69 -12.65
C ASP A 107 20.45 -3.67 -13.13
N LEU A 108 20.72 -4.43 -14.20
CA LEU A 108 19.72 -5.32 -14.81
C LEU A 108 19.68 -6.70 -14.13
N LYS A 109 18.52 -7.04 -13.54
CA LYS A 109 18.21 -8.34 -12.89
C LYS A 109 17.34 -9.27 -13.76
N ALA A 110 17.62 -9.40 -15.05
CA ALA A 110 16.79 -10.23 -15.95
C ALA A 110 17.07 -11.74 -15.77
N GLY A 111 16.01 -12.56 -15.66
CA GLY A 111 16.08 -14.04 -15.54
C GLY A 111 15.80 -14.62 -14.14
N ILE A 112 15.54 -13.78 -13.14
CA ILE A 112 15.16 -14.22 -11.78
C ILE A 112 13.68 -14.65 -11.79
N PHE A 113 13.35 -15.75 -11.11
CA PHE A 113 11.99 -16.34 -11.01
C PHE A 113 11.36 -16.83 -12.32
N GLY A 114 12.16 -17.08 -13.37
CA GLY A 114 11.64 -17.56 -14.65
C GLY A 114 10.81 -16.50 -15.42
N VAL A 115 10.91 -15.23 -15.02
CA VAL A 115 10.20 -14.12 -15.65
C VAL A 115 10.99 -13.61 -16.86
N ASN A 116 10.32 -13.48 -18.01
CA ASN A 116 10.87 -12.83 -19.19
C ASN A 116 10.36 -11.38 -19.28
N MET A 117 11.27 -10.43 -19.10
CA MET A 117 10.99 -9.00 -19.10
C MET A 117 11.72 -8.35 -20.28
N PRO A 118 11.01 -7.81 -21.29
CA PRO A 118 11.64 -7.03 -22.36
C PRO A 118 12.44 -5.87 -21.76
N MET A 119 13.61 -5.59 -22.34
CA MET A 119 14.44 -4.48 -21.89
C MET A 119 13.84 -3.16 -22.37
N LEU A 120 13.57 -2.25 -21.43
CA LEU A 120 13.10 -0.89 -21.71
C LEU A 120 14.15 0.08 -21.15
N TYR A 121 14.70 0.94 -22.00
CA TYR A 121 15.73 1.90 -21.60
C TYR A 121 15.12 3.04 -20.78
N GLY A 122 15.79 3.43 -19.69
CA GLY A 122 15.41 4.58 -18.86
C GLY A 122 14.36 4.29 -17.77
N GLU A 123 14.11 3.02 -17.43
CA GLU A 123 13.12 2.67 -16.39
C GLU A 123 13.54 3.11 -14.98
N GLY A 124 14.84 3.08 -14.66
CA GLY A 124 15.33 3.41 -13.32
C GLY A 124 14.64 2.56 -12.24
N PRO A 125 14.12 3.17 -11.16
CA PRO A 125 13.38 2.46 -10.11
C PRO A 125 12.16 1.66 -10.60
N ASN A 126 11.58 2.03 -11.75
CA ASN A 126 10.42 1.33 -12.30
C ASN A 126 10.73 -0.10 -12.77
N ALA A 127 12.01 -0.43 -13.03
CA ALA A 127 12.39 -1.78 -13.41
C ALA A 127 12.08 -2.82 -12.31
N PHE A 128 12.25 -2.43 -11.04
CA PHE A 128 11.94 -3.31 -9.91
C PHE A 128 10.44 -3.44 -9.66
N LEU A 129 9.67 -2.35 -9.87
CA LEU A 129 8.21 -2.40 -9.86
C LEU A 129 7.69 -3.35 -10.93
N ARG A 130 8.21 -3.23 -12.15
CA ARG A 130 7.83 -4.11 -13.27
C ARG A 130 8.16 -5.57 -12.99
N LEU A 131 9.29 -5.85 -12.35
CA LEU A 131 9.65 -7.21 -11.92
C LEU A 131 8.59 -7.78 -10.96
N GLN A 132 8.22 -7.02 -9.93
CA GLN A 132 7.19 -7.43 -8.97
C GLN A 132 5.84 -7.65 -9.68
N GLU A 133 5.45 -6.74 -10.59
CA GLU A 133 4.24 -6.89 -11.41
C GLU A 133 4.25 -8.15 -12.28
N GLN A 134 5.40 -8.61 -12.75
CA GLN A 134 5.48 -9.87 -13.49
C GLN A 134 5.45 -11.10 -12.59
N ILE A 135 6.07 -11.05 -11.40
CA ILE A 135 6.04 -12.17 -10.45
C ILE A 135 4.61 -12.47 -10.01
N VAL A 136 3.80 -11.43 -9.73
CA VAL A 136 2.40 -11.61 -9.32
C VAL A 136 1.48 -12.13 -10.41
N LEU A 137 1.91 -12.14 -11.68
CA LEU A 137 1.13 -12.76 -12.77
C LEU A 137 1.27 -14.28 -12.81
N SER A 138 2.33 -14.83 -12.21
CA SER A 138 2.63 -16.27 -12.23
C SER A 138 2.73 -16.91 -10.85
N SER A 139 2.60 -16.13 -9.77
CA SER A 139 2.69 -16.59 -8.39
C SER A 139 1.59 -16.01 -7.52
N ASN A 140 0.98 -16.85 -6.68
CA ASN A 140 0.03 -16.45 -5.65
C ASN A 140 0.70 -16.21 -4.28
N ASP A 141 2.03 -16.15 -4.23
CA ASP A 141 2.75 -15.98 -2.98
C ASP A 141 2.62 -14.53 -2.44
N LEU A 142 1.94 -14.39 -1.30
CA LEU A 142 1.74 -13.10 -0.64
C LEU A 142 3.00 -12.56 0.05
N SER A 143 4.07 -13.37 0.17
CA SER A 143 5.36 -12.95 0.72
C SER A 143 5.99 -11.79 -0.07
N ILE A 144 5.61 -11.61 -1.34
CA ILE A 144 6.04 -10.47 -2.16
C ILE A 144 5.64 -9.11 -1.57
N PHE A 145 4.57 -9.06 -0.77
CA PHE A 145 4.11 -7.83 -0.12
C PHE A 145 4.78 -7.60 1.24
N ALA A 146 5.54 -8.56 1.73
CA ALA A 146 6.09 -8.57 3.06
C ALA A 146 7.45 -7.83 3.08
N PHE A 147 7.41 -6.51 2.97
CA PHE A 147 8.58 -5.62 3.01
C PHE A 147 8.46 -4.50 4.03
N ASP A 148 9.61 -3.98 4.46
CA ASP A 148 9.69 -2.87 5.39
C ASP A 148 9.26 -1.58 4.69
N LEU A 149 8.34 -0.87 5.33
CA LEU A 149 7.96 0.46 4.90
C LEU A 149 9.01 1.43 5.43
N ASN A 150 9.78 2.06 4.53
CA ASN A 150 10.76 3.09 4.88
C ASN A 150 10.18 4.06 5.93
N SER A 151 10.96 4.37 6.98
CA SER A 151 10.55 5.18 8.14
C SER A 151 9.79 6.43 7.70
N LYS A 152 8.47 6.38 7.82
CA LYS A 152 7.58 7.45 7.38
C LYS A 152 7.46 8.55 8.43
N PRO A 153 7.14 9.79 8.05
CA PRO A 153 7.08 10.92 8.98
C PRO A 153 6.15 10.63 10.17
N THR A 154 6.72 10.74 11.36
CA THR A 154 6.00 10.70 12.63
C THR A 154 5.49 12.10 12.97
N ASN A 155 4.35 12.20 13.63
CA ASN A 155 3.93 13.44 14.27
C ASN A 155 4.88 13.79 15.44
N PRO A 156 4.76 14.99 16.05
CA PRO A 156 5.56 15.38 17.21
C PRO A 156 5.43 14.45 18.42
N SER A 157 4.37 13.62 18.48
CA SER A 157 4.21 12.58 19.52
C SER A 157 4.86 11.24 19.17
N GLY A 158 5.64 11.16 18.09
CA GLY A 158 6.33 9.95 17.65
C GLY A 158 5.45 8.93 16.94
N ARG A 159 4.15 9.20 16.75
CA ARG A 159 3.22 8.30 16.05
C ARG A 159 3.28 8.53 14.54
N ILE A 160 3.35 7.46 13.76
CA ILE A 160 3.24 7.50 12.30
C ILE A 160 1.91 8.19 11.90
N VAL A 161 1.98 9.28 11.13
CA VAL A 161 0.79 9.98 10.61
C VAL A 161 0.34 9.27 9.35
N ILE A 162 -0.63 8.36 9.47
CA ILE A 162 -1.11 7.41 8.44
C ILE A 162 -0.76 7.85 7.00
N PRO A 163 0.42 7.46 6.48
CA PRO A 163 0.78 7.73 5.11
C PRO A 163 0.51 6.43 4.37
N TYR A 164 -0.53 6.44 3.55
CA TYR A 164 -0.77 5.34 2.62
C TYR A 164 0.50 5.04 1.82
N CYS A 165 0.77 3.77 1.54
CA CYS A 165 1.92 3.29 0.79
C CYS A 165 1.50 2.47 -0.41
N ASP A 166 2.43 2.37 -1.35
CA ASP A 166 2.34 1.45 -2.46
C ASP A 166 2.32 0.00 -1.97
N MET A 167 1.67 -0.85 -2.77
CA MET A 167 1.57 -2.28 -2.50
C MET A 167 2.89 -3.00 -2.82
N PHE A 168 3.66 -2.46 -3.77
CA PHE A 168 4.97 -2.97 -4.18
C PHE A 168 6.11 -2.13 -3.61
N ALA A 169 7.24 -2.77 -3.36
CA ALA A 169 8.43 -2.13 -2.81
C ALA A 169 9.12 -1.26 -3.87
N GLU A 170 9.63 -0.10 -3.44
CA GLU A 170 10.38 0.82 -4.32
C GLU A 170 11.73 0.23 -4.75
N SER A 171 12.38 -0.53 -3.87
CA SER A 171 13.66 -1.16 -4.15
C SER A 171 13.82 -2.50 -3.43
N PRO A 172 14.74 -3.36 -3.89
CA PRO A 172 15.07 -4.62 -3.23
C PRO A 172 15.55 -4.45 -1.78
N ASP A 173 16.11 -3.29 -1.41
CA ASP A 173 16.63 -3.04 -0.06
C ASP A 173 15.53 -3.06 1.01
N ALA A 174 14.28 -2.82 0.62
CA ALA A 174 13.12 -2.94 1.51
C ALA A 174 12.91 -4.37 2.03
N PHE A 175 13.52 -5.38 1.40
CA PHE A 175 13.45 -6.78 1.82
C PHE A 175 14.65 -7.24 2.67
N LYS A 176 15.62 -6.37 2.96
CA LYS A 176 16.88 -6.77 3.62
C LYS A 176 16.67 -7.48 4.97
N ASN A 177 15.63 -7.11 5.71
CA ASN A 177 15.31 -7.66 7.04
C ASN A 177 14.36 -8.86 6.99
N HIS A 178 14.09 -9.38 5.79
CA HIS A 178 13.04 -10.39 5.57
C HIS A 178 13.55 -11.71 4.99
N GLY A 179 14.88 -11.88 4.90
CA GLY A 179 15.51 -13.10 4.39
C GLY A 179 15.51 -14.30 5.35
N ALA A 180 14.99 -14.16 6.58
CA ALA A 180 15.02 -15.19 7.64
C ALA A 180 13.63 -15.78 7.97
N ARG A 181 12.64 -15.63 7.08
CA ARG A 181 11.27 -16.09 7.33
C ARG A 181 11.12 -17.55 6.95
N GLU A 182 10.50 -18.32 7.83
CA GLU A 182 10.07 -19.68 7.53
C GLU A 182 8.78 -19.59 6.70
N TYR A 183 8.70 -20.39 5.64
CA TYR A 183 7.44 -20.59 4.95
C TYR A 183 6.59 -21.49 5.87
N PRO A 184 5.35 -21.11 6.20
CA PRO A 184 4.42 -22.06 6.79
C PRO A 184 4.35 -23.29 5.88
N GLU A 185 4.12 -24.49 6.44
CA GLU A 185 4.03 -25.76 5.68
C GLU A 185 3.02 -25.72 4.51
N THR A 186 2.20 -24.67 4.42
CA THR A 186 1.29 -24.36 3.33
C THR A 186 2.03 -23.85 2.08
N GLU A 187 2.04 -24.65 1.03
CA GLU A 187 2.57 -24.22 -0.27
C GLU A 187 1.79 -23.03 -0.86
N PRO A 188 2.45 -22.02 -1.46
CA PRO A 188 1.80 -20.83 -2.02
C PRO A 188 0.73 -21.11 -3.09
N HIS A 189 0.76 -22.29 -3.72
CA HIS A 189 -0.23 -22.67 -4.74
C HIS A 189 -1.63 -22.92 -4.17
N TRP A 190 -1.77 -23.10 -2.85
CA TRP A 190 -3.07 -23.23 -2.17
C TRP A 190 -3.71 -21.87 -1.84
N ASN A 191 -3.00 -20.77 -2.03
CA ASN A 191 -3.57 -19.44 -1.85
C ASN A 191 -4.64 -19.17 -2.92
N GLU A 192 -5.69 -18.44 -2.54
CA GLU A 192 -6.62 -17.87 -3.50
C GLU A 192 -5.86 -16.96 -4.48
N ALA A 193 -6.19 -17.08 -5.77
CA ALA A 193 -5.57 -16.27 -6.80
C ALA A 193 -5.98 -14.81 -6.63
N PHE A 194 -5.02 -13.90 -6.85
CA PHE A 194 -5.27 -12.47 -6.91
C PHE A 194 -4.91 -11.95 -8.30
N THR A 195 -5.48 -10.80 -8.68
CA THR A 195 -5.34 -10.28 -10.04
C THR A 195 -4.99 -8.81 -10.03
N VAL A 196 -3.97 -8.42 -10.79
CA VAL A 196 -3.65 -7.00 -11.01
C VAL A 196 -4.66 -6.39 -11.99
N THR A 197 -5.35 -5.34 -11.57
CA THR A 197 -6.32 -4.60 -12.38
C THR A 197 -5.95 -3.11 -12.44
N ASN A 198 -6.65 -2.35 -13.28
CA ASN A 198 -6.53 -0.88 -13.29
C ASN A 198 -7.03 -0.21 -11.99
N ARG A 199 -7.84 -0.90 -11.18
CA ARG A 199 -8.32 -0.42 -9.88
C ARG A 199 -7.35 -0.70 -8.73
N GLY A 200 -6.44 -1.66 -8.91
CA GLY A 200 -5.56 -2.17 -7.87
C GLY A 200 -5.39 -3.68 -7.97
N ILE A 201 -4.83 -4.31 -6.94
CA ILE A 201 -4.74 -5.75 -6.82
C ILE A 201 -6.07 -6.27 -6.25
N TYR A 202 -6.77 -7.07 -7.02
CA TYR A 202 -8.04 -7.68 -6.66
C TYR A 202 -7.80 -9.00 -5.92
N PHE A 203 -8.43 -9.15 -4.76
CA PHE A 203 -8.49 -10.37 -3.98
C PHE A 203 -9.95 -10.80 -3.88
N GLN A 204 -10.24 -12.02 -4.32
CA GLN A 204 -11.52 -12.65 -4.09
C GLN A 204 -11.58 -13.10 -2.62
N ARG A 205 -12.73 -12.91 -1.96
CA ARG A 205 -13.02 -13.43 -0.60
C ARG A 205 -11.85 -13.26 0.40
N ALA A 206 -11.23 -12.08 0.40
CA ALA A 206 -10.04 -11.87 1.21
C ALA A 206 -10.41 -11.87 2.69
N ARG A 207 -9.64 -12.62 3.48
CA ARG A 207 -9.84 -12.73 4.93
C ARG A 207 -9.00 -11.70 5.66
N LEU A 208 -9.67 -10.80 6.37
CA LEU A 208 -9.07 -9.71 7.11
C LEU A 208 -9.39 -9.84 8.60
N HIS A 209 -8.40 -9.56 9.44
CA HIS A 209 -8.63 -9.33 10.87
C HIS A 209 -8.82 -7.85 11.10
N THR A 210 -9.89 -7.45 11.77
CA THR A 210 -10.16 -6.05 12.09
C THR A 210 -9.52 -5.69 13.42
N ASP A 211 -8.67 -4.66 13.44
CA ASP A 211 -8.12 -4.06 14.65
C ASP A 211 -8.82 -2.74 14.95
N MET A 212 -9.94 -2.85 15.67
CA MET A 212 -10.81 -1.72 16.00
C MET A 212 -10.11 -0.65 16.84
N ARG A 213 -9.11 -1.04 17.64
CA ARG A 213 -8.38 -0.12 18.53
C ARG A 213 -7.48 0.83 17.73
N ASN A 214 -6.88 0.32 16.66
CA ASN A 214 -6.01 1.12 15.79
C ASN A 214 -6.72 1.64 14.55
N GLY A 215 -7.90 1.12 14.22
CA GLY A 215 -8.61 1.51 13.01
C GLY A 215 -8.01 0.96 11.73
N VAL A 216 -7.52 -0.28 11.76
CA VAL A 216 -6.87 -0.92 10.61
C VAL A 216 -7.40 -2.34 10.40
N TYR A 217 -7.24 -2.84 9.18
CA TYR A 217 -7.43 -4.25 8.84
C TYR A 217 -6.06 -4.90 8.63
N CYS A 218 -5.90 -6.13 9.11
CA CYS A 218 -4.69 -6.91 8.98
C CYS A 218 -4.94 -8.06 8.01
N MET A 219 -4.18 -8.11 6.91
CA MET A 219 -4.18 -9.24 5.99
C MET A 219 -2.96 -10.12 6.27
N ILE A 220 -3.20 -11.41 6.53
CA ILE A 220 -2.15 -12.40 6.79
C ILE A 220 -1.40 -12.71 5.49
N LEU A 221 -0.07 -12.83 5.58
CA LEU A 221 0.83 -13.19 4.49
C LEU A 221 1.41 -14.59 4.70
N ASN A 222 1.93 -15.20 3.64
CA ASN A 222 2.61 -16.52 3.65
C ASN A 222 4.01 -16.45 4.27
N THR A 223 4.14 -15.86 5.44
CA THR A 223 5.42 -15.69 6.12
C THR A 223 5.21 -15.88 7.61
N GLU A 224 6.07 -16.63 8.29
CA GLU A 224 6.09 -16.71 9.74
C GLU A 224 7.21 -15.85 10.34
N TYR A 225 6.93 -15.26 11.50
CA TYR A 225 7.91 -14.49 12.28
C TYR A 225 8.10 -15.15 13.64
N PRO A 226 9.35 -15.29 14.13
CA PRO A 226 9.62 -15.88 15.44
C PRO A 226 8.88 -15.22 16.61
N SER A 227 8.48 -13.95 16.48
CA SER A 227 7.79 -13.17 17.52
C SER A 227 6.28 -13.00 17.32
N LEU A 228 5.76 -13.24 16.11
CA LEU A 228 4.38 -12.87 15.72
C LEU A 228 3.57 -14.04 15.13
N ASN A 229 4.17 -15.22 14.99
CA ASN A 229 3.64 -16.43 14.31
C ASN A 229 3.33 -16.24 12.81
N HIS A 230 2.79 -15.10 12.38
CA HIS A 230 2.54 -14.77 10.98
C HIS A 230 2.95 -13.34 10.65
N GLY A 231 3.20 -13.08 9.37
CA GLY A 231 3.37 -11.73 8.86
C GLY A 231 2.09 -11.14 8.32
N PHE A 232 1.99 -9.82 8.41
CA PHE A 232 0.78 -9.08 8.04
C PHE A 232 1.12 -7.83 7.25
N ILE A 233 0.19 -7.39 6.42
CA ILE A 233 0.12 -5.99 6.00
C ILE A 233 -1.08 -5.31 6.65
N TYR A 234 -0.93 -4.03 6.94
CA TYR A 234 -2.00 -3.18 7.45
C TYR A 234 -2.68 -2.45 6.30
N LEU A 235 -3.99 -2.47 6.32
CA LEU A 235 -4.87 -1.90 5.31
C LEU A 235 -5.88 -0.98 5.98
N GLN A 236 -6.33 0.02 5.24
CA GLN A 236 -7.42 0.89 5.63
C GLN A 236 -8.44 0.95 4.50
N LYS A 237 -9.72 0.90 4.85
CA LYS A 237 -10.79 1.02 3.86
C LYS A 237 -10.88 2.48 3.43
N VAL A 238 -10.85 2.71 2.11
CA VAL A 238 -10.88 4.03 1.49
C VAL A 238 -12.03 4.18 0.49
N GLY A 239 -12.89 3.16 0.40
CA GLY A 239 -14.14 3.17 -0.34
C GLY A 239 -14.74 1.78 -0.53
N PRO A 240 -15.74 1.66 -1.42
CA PRO A 240 -16.44 0.41 -1.68
C PRO A 240 -15.47 -0.66 -2.17
N ARG A 241 -15.25 -1.69 -1.35
CA ARG A 241 -14.32 -2.77 -1.64
C ARG A 241 -12.90 -2.27 -1.98
N LEU A 242 -12.53 -1.06 -1.56
CA LEU A 242 -11.26 -0.44 -1.94
C LEU A 242 -10.47 -0.10 -0.68
N PHE A 243 -9.25 -0.63 -0.63
CA PHE A 243 -8.34 -0.53 0.49
C PHE A 243 -7.02 0.08 0.03
N ALA A 244 -6.35 0.74 0.96
CA ALA A 244 -4.99 1.24 0.78
C ALA A 244 -4.10 0.65 1.87
N ARG A 245 -2.88 0.25 1.49
CA ARG A 245 -1.87 -0.19 2.45
C ARG A 245 -1.41 0.99 3.28
N CYS A 246 -1.28 0.83 4.59
CA CYS A 246 -0.81 1.88 5.49
C CYS A 246 0.46 1.43 6.25
N ALA A 247 1.29 2.40 6.60
CA ALA A 247 2.37 2.18 7.55
C ALA A 247 1.82 2.24 8.96
N PHE A 248 2.13 1.25 9.78
CA PHE A 248 1.69 1.15 11.16
C PHE A 248 2.90 0.88 12.06
N ASP A 249 2.98 1.57 13.20
CA ASP A 249 4.05 1.36 14.18
C ASP A 249 3.60 0.29 15.18
N ASP A 250 4.25 -0.86 15.11
CA ASP A 250 3.94 -2.03 15.94
C ASP A 250 4.68 -2.02 17.29
N SER A 251 5.45 -0.96 17.59
CA SER A 251 6.34 -0.84 18.75
C SER A 251 5.68 -0.93 20.14
N GLY A 252 4.36 -1.12 20.21
CA GLY A 252 3.58 -1.16 21.46
C GLY A 252 2.73 -2.41 21.70
N ARG A 253 2.85 -3.50 20.91
CA ARG A 253 1.89 -4.62 20.98
C ARG A 253 2.43 -6.02 21.28
N HIS A 254 3.73 -6.18 21.53
CA HIS A 254 4.30 -7.50 21.87
C HIS A 254 4.19 -7.91 23.35
N SER A 255 3.21 -7.40 24.09
CA SER A 255 2.99 -7.82 25.48
C SER A 255 1.54 -8.25 25.74
N GLY A 256 1.30 -9.56 25.57
CA GLY A 256 0.26 -10.29 26.28
C GLY A 256 -1.08 -10.40 25.57
N ASP A 257 -1.44 -11.64 25.21
CA ASP A 257 -2.71 -12.35 25.46
C ASP A 257 -3.89 -11.53 26.02
N ASN A 258 -4.29 -10.46 25.34
CA ASN A 258 -5.63 -9.95 25.44
C ASN A 258 -6.22 -10.13 24.05
N GLU A 259 -7.12 -11.11 23.92
CA GLU A 259 -8.00 -11.28 22.77
C GLU A 259 -8.60 -9.92 22.43
N LEU A 260 -7.99 -9.24 21.46
CA LEU A 260 -8.48 -7.96 20.96
C LEU A 260 -9.87 -8.22 20.40
N PRO A 261 -10.83 -7.28 20.55
CA PRO A 261 -12.09 -7.35 19.82
C PRO A 261 -11.75 -7.25 18.33
N SER A 262 -11.58 -8.43 17.72
CA SER A 262 -11.15 -8.61 16.36
C SER A 262 -12.24 -9.41 15.68
N SER A 263 -12.96 -8.74 14.79
CA SER A 263 -13.85 -9.42 13.86
C SER A 263 -13.00 -9.98 12.72
N GLN A 264 -13.44 -11.11 12.16
CA GLN A 264 -12.97 -11.54 10.86
C GLN A 264 -13.96 -11.06 9.82
N VAL A 265 -13.44 -10.40 8.79
CA VAL A 265 -14.22 -9.95 7.65
C VAL A 265 -13.75 -10.70 6.42
N GLU A 266 -14.69 -11.23 5.64
CA GLU A 266 -14.44 -11.81 4.34
C GLU A 266 -15.08 -10.91 3.27
N GLU A 267 -14.27 -10.28 2.42
CA GLU A 267 -14.77 -9.34 1.41
C GLU A 267 -13.98 -9.48 0.10
N ASP A 268 -14.69 -9.40 -1.03
CA ASP A 268 -14.06 -9.14 -2.31
C ASP A 268 -13.47 -7.73 -2.32
N MET A 269 -12.16 -7.59 -2.44
CA MET A 269 -11.50 -6.29 -2.26
C MET A 269 -10.45 -5.97 -3.33
N TYR A 270 -10.20 -4.68 -3.47
CA TYR A 270 -9.11 -4.11 -4.26
C TYR A 270 -8.16 -3.36 -3.34
N ILE A 271 -6.86 -3.63 -3.45
CA ILE A 271 -5.82 -2.84 -2.78
C ILE A 271 -5.13 -1.94 -3.81
N ILE A 272 -5.07 -0.64 -3.54
CA ILE A 272 -4.40 0.31 -4.44
C ILE A 272 -2.92 -0.06 -4.59
N LYS A 273 -2.47 -0.31 -5.82
CA LYS A 273 -1.09 -0.74 -6.11
C LYS A 273 -0.06 0.39 -6.00
N HIS A 274 -0.41 1.57 -6.53
CA HIS A 274 0.44 2.76 -6.59
C HIS A 274 -0.33 4.00 -6.18
N ILE A 275 0.25 4.82 -5.32
CA ILE A 275 -0.34 6.02 -4.77
C ILE A 275 0.48 7.22 -5.23
N THR A 276 -0.02 7.91 -6.25
CA THR A 276 0.56 9.18 -6.69
C THR A 276 0.36 10.26 -5.62
N PRO A 277 1.19 11.33 -5.57
CA PRO A 277 0.99 12.43 -4.63
C PRO A 277 -0.41 13.05 -4.68
N LEU A 278 -0.98 13.21 -5.87
CA LEU A 278 -2.36 13.67 -6.05
C LEU A 278 -3.37 12.69 -5.43
N ARG A 279 -3.17 11.38 -5.65
CA ARG A 279 -4.05 10.35 -5.10
C ARG A 279 -3.92 10.28 -3.57
N LEU A 280 -2.72 10.43 -3.03
CA LEU A 280 -2.48 10.50 -1.59
C LEU A 280 -3.28 11.65 -0.97
N GLN A 281 -3.20 12.85 -1.55
CA GLN A 281 -3.99 13.99 -1.08
C GLN A 281 -5.48 13.71 -1.14
N GLN A 282 -5.99 13.14 -2.25
CA GLN A 282 -7.39 12.75 -2.36
C GLN A 282 -7.83 11.75 -1.29
N LEU A 283 -6.97 10.79 -0.92
CA LEU A 283 -7.27 9.81 0.11
C LEU A 283 -7.29 10.44 1.51
N ILE A 284 -6.37 11.37 1.78
CA ILE A 284 -6.36 12.16 3.01
C ILE A 284 -7.63 13.00 3.09
N ASP A 285 -7.94 13.77 2.04
CA ASP A 285 -9.13 14.61 1.95
C ASP A 285 -10.41 13.77 2.13
N ALA A 286 -10.52 12.63 1.44
CA ALA A 286 -11.67 11.74 1.54
C ALA A 286 -11.83 11.15 2.96
N ASP A 287 -10.74 10.93 3.68
CA ASP A 287 -10.80 10.48 5.07
C ASP A 287 -11.27 11.59 6.03
N GLU A 288 -10.88 12.83 5.73
CA GLU A 288 -11.39 14.02 6.41
C GLU A 288 -12.88 14.25 6.14
N TYR A 289 -13.38 13.84 4.96
CA TYR A 289 -14.81 13.87 4.62
C TYR A 289 -15.49 12.55 4.99
N SER A 290 -15.82 12.42 6.27
CA SER A 290 -16.46 11.24 6.82
C SER A 290 -17.37 11.56 8.00
N ILE A 291 -18.24 10.59 8.32
CA ILE A 291 -19.06 10.61 9.53
C ILE A 291 -18.51 9.54 10.44
N GLN A 292 -17.93 9.97 11.55
CA GLN A 292 -17.40 9.05 12.56
C GLN A 292 -18.45 8.81 13.64
N VAL A 293 -18.67 7.56 13.96
CA VAL A 293 -19.53 7.15 15.07
C VAL A 293 -18.65 6.84 16.27
N THR A 294 -18.95 7.47 17.40
CA THR A 294 -18.18 7.30 18.64
C THR A 294 -19.13 7.12 19.83
N SER A 295 -18.58 6.65 20.95
CA SER A 295 -19.29 6.61 22.22
C SER A 295 -18.32 6.86 23.36
N GLU A 296 -18.77 7.59 24.37
CA GLU A 296 -18.02 7.80 25.62
C GLU A 296 -18.48 6.85 26.73
N THR A 297 -19.52 6.06 26.46
CA THR A 297 -20.16 5.18 27.44
C THR A 297 -20.00 3.70 27.10
N HIS A 298 -19.88 3.36 25.82
CA HIS A 298 -19.88 1.98 25.34
C HIS A 298 -18.81 1.74 24.26
N ILE A 299 -18.39 0.49 24.10
CA ILE A 299 -17.60 0.03 22.96
C ILE A 299 -18.59 -0.33 21.85
N LEU A 300 -18.50 0.38 20.72
CA LEU A 300 -19.33 0.13 19.55
C LEU A 300 -18.62 -0.86 18.64
N THR A 301 -18.91 -2.15 18.83
CA THR A 301 -18.43 -3.24 17.96
C THR A 301 -19.42 -3.47 16.81
N PRO A 302 -19.04 -4.25 15.78
CA PRO A 302 -19.93 -4.63 14.68
C PRO A 302 -21.17 -5.42 15.14
N THR A 303 -21.10 -6.06 16.32
CA THR A 303 -22.24 -6.73 16.95
C THR A 303 -23.20 -5.76 17.62
N ALA A 304 -22.71 -4.60 18.06
CA ALA A 304 -23.52 -3.55 18.70
C ALA A 304 -24.11 -2.56 17.70
N LEU A 305 -23.50 -2.41 16.51
CA LEU A 305 -23.95 -1.50 15.47
C LEU A 305 -23.80 -2.17 14.09
N GLU A 306 -24.92 -2.42 13.45
CA GLU A 306 -25.01 -3.00 12.12
C GLU A 306 -25.40 -1.94 11.09
N VAL A 307 -24.76 -1.98 9.93
CA VAL A 307 -25.15 -1.15 8.78
C VAL A 307 -26.13 -1.92 7.92
N LEU A 308 -27.33 -1.38 7.74
CA LEU A 308 -28.39 -2.07 7.00
C LEU A 308 -28.16 -1.97 5.48
N ASP A 309 -28.20 -3.13 4.83
CA ASP A 309 -28.10 -3.26 3.37
C ASP A 309 -29.43 -2.86 2.71
N GLY A 310 -29.41 -1.84 1.86
CA GLY A 310 -30.61 -1.32 1.20
C GLY A 310 -30.51 0.14 0.78
N PHE A 311 -29.62 0.89 1.43
CA PHE A 311 -29.19 2.22 0.95
C PHE A 311 -27.83 2.09 0.25
N PRO A 312 -27.58 2.78 -0.88
CA PRO A 312 -26.47 2.51 -1.80
C PRO A 312 -25.04 2.71 -1.23
N TRP A 313 -24.89 2.93 0.07
CA TRP A 313 -23.63 3.30 0.70
C TRP A 313 -23.12 2.35 1.81
N SER A 314 -23.75 1.21 2.10
CA SER A 314 -23.21 0.24 3.11
C SER A 314 -21.75 -0.14 2.82
N LYS A 315 -21.37 -0.21 1.54
CA LYS A 315 -20.00 -0.49 1.09
C LYS A 315 -18.97 0.60 1.43
N HIS A 316 -19.39 1.80 1.81
CA HIS A 316 -18.53 2.91 2.26
C HIS A 316 -18.32 2.92 3.78
N TRP A 317 -18.89 1.95 4.50
CA TRP A 317 -18.64 1.75 5.91
C TRP A 317 -17.24 1.15 6.12
N ASP A 318 -16.45 1.82 6.96
CA ASP A 318 -15.21 1.31 7.52
C ASP A 318 -15.47 0.89 8.97
N GLU A 319 -15.62 -0.42 9.14
CA GLU A 319 -15.87 -1.09 10.41
C GLU A 319 -14.75 -0.83 11.41
N SER A 320 -13.49 -0.98 11.00
CA SER A 320 -12.33 -0.79 11.88
C SER A 320 -12.30 0.57 12.58
N ARG A 321 -12.88 1.60 11.95
CA ARG A 321 -12.88 2.99 12.44
C ARG A 321 -14.26 3.51 12.82
N MET A 322 -15.29 2.67 12.74
CA MET A 322 -16.70 3.04 12.91
C MET A 322 -17.04 4.31 12.11
N LYS A 323 -16.59 4.35 10.86
CA LYS A 323 -16.58 5.55 10.03
C LYS A 323 -17.29 5.30 8.70
N HIS A 324 -18.20 6.20 8.33
CA HIS A 324 -18.76 6.23 7.00
C HIS A 324 -17.98 7.21 6.11
N LEU A 325 -17.44 6.72 4.99
CA LEU A 325 -16.65 7.52 4.06
C LEU A 325 -17.58 8.25 3.08
N THR A 326 -17.83 9.54 3.30
CA THR A 326 -18.74 10.32 2.44
C THR A 326 -18.06 10.82 1.17
N ARG A 327 -16.72 10.83 1.12
CA ARG A 327 -15.91 11.29 -0.03
C ARG A 327 -16.24 12.71 -0.49
N GLY A 328 -16.75 13.54 0.42
CA GLY A 328 -17.15 14.91 0.12
C GLY A 328 -18.46 15.03 -0.67
N GLU A 329 -19.27 13.97 -0.73
CA GLU A 329 -20.63 14.07 -1.25
C GLU A 329 -21.44 15.08 -0.43
N ASN A 330 -22.16 15.96 -1.13
CA ASN A 330 -22.96 17.02 -0.51
C ASN A 330 -24.28 16.48 0.08
N GLU A 331 -24.66 15.26 -0.28
CA GLU A 331 -25.84 14.57 0.19
C GLU A 331 -25.44 13.13 0.50
N PHE A 332 -25.77 12.70 1.70
CA PHE A 332 -25.49 11.35 2.18
C PHE A 332 -26.66 10.91 3.06
N ARG A 333 -26.98 9.62 3.06
CA ARG A 333 -27.94 9.03 3.99
C ARG A 333 -27.44 7.68 4.50
N GLY A 334 -27.44 7.51 5.81
CA GLY A 334 -27.10 6.27 6.48
C GLY A 334 -28.27 5.78 7.32
N CYS A 335 -28.44 4.47 7.38
CA CYS A 335 -29.30 3.83 8.36
C CYS A 335 -28.49 2.73 9.07
N TRP A 336 -28.48 2.81 10.39
CA TRP A 336 -27.77 1.87 11.25
C TRP A 336 -28.73 1.31 12.27
N LYS A 337 -28.57 0.02 12.54
CA LYS A 337 -29.30 -0.70 13.55
C LYS A 337 -28.39 -0.85 14.77
N LEU A 338 -28.86 -0.33 15.89
CA LEU A 338 -28.17 -0.40 17.17
C LEU A 338 -28.75 -1.56 17.97
N TYR A 339 -27.85 -2.33 18.57
CA TYR A 339 -28.17 -3.39 19.51
C TYR A 339 -27.59 -3.02 20.87
N PRO A 340 -28.33 -2.28 21.71
CA PRO A 340 -27.87 -1.86 23.03
C PRO A 340 -27.37 -3.03 23.89
N ASP A 341 -28.05 -4.18 23.81
CA ASP A 341 -27.73 -5.38 24.57
C ASP A 341 -26.35 -5.97 24.24
N PHE A 342 -25.82 -5.69 23.05
CA PHE A 342 -24.50 -6.13 22.60
C PHE A 342 -23.42 -5.04 22.74
N ALA A 343 -23.77 -3.85 23.21
CA ALA A 343 -22.82 -2.77 23.47
C ALA A 343 -22.17 -2.97 24.85
N GLU A 344 -20.84 -3.07 24.90
CA GLU A 344 -20.13 -3.25 26.16
C GLU A 344 -19.87 -1.91 26.85
N SER A 345 -20.26 -1.76 28.11
CA SER A 345 -20.00 -0.51 28.85
C SER A 345 -18.50 -0.32 29.09
N LEU A 346 -18.01 0.89 28.81
CA LEU A 346 -16.61 1.28 29.07
C LEU A 346 -16.23 1.26 30.56
N LEU A 347 -17.21 1.28 31.46
CA LEU A 347 -16.99 1.17 32.90
C LEU A 347 -16.81 -0.28 33.39
N GLY A 348 -16.86 -1.27 32.49
CA GLY A 348 -16.67 -2.69 32.80
C GLY A 348 -17.83 -3.32 33.58
N THR A 349 -18.89 -2.57 33.87
CA THR A 349 -20.11 -3.10 34.47
C THR A 349 -20.95 -3.75 33.38
N ALA A 350 -21.36 -5.01 33.55
CA ALA A 350 -22.37 -5.63 32.72
C ALA A 350 -23.68 -4.84 32.83
N VAL A 351 -23.92 -3.96 31.88
CA VAL A 351 -25.18 -3.24 31.74
C VAL A 351 -26.09 -4.15 30.96
N MET A 352 -26.90 -4.93 31.68
CA MET A 352 -28.04 -5.59 31.08
C MET A 352 -29.02 -4.50 30.69
N HIS A 353 -29.03 -4.17 29.42
CA HIS A 353 -30.15 -3.48 28.82
C HIS A 353 -31.39 -4.40 28.93
N PRO A 354 -32.61 -3.86 29.11
CA PRO A 354 -33.83 -4.64 28.89
C PRO A 354 -33.75 -5.39 27.56
N THR A 355 -34.54 -6.44 27.33
CA THR A 355 -34.76 -6.92 25.96
C THR A 355 -35.38 -5.77 25.17
N ILE A 356 -34.53 -4.96 24.56
CA ILE A 356 -34.89 -3.76 23.85
C ILE A 356 -35.03 -4.19 22.40
N ASP A 357 -36.25 -4.02 21.89
CA ASP A 357 -36.53 -4.12 20.47
C ASP A 357 -35.70 -3.09 19.69
N PHE A 358 -35.42 -3.39 18.43
CA PHE A 358 -34.33 -2.76 17.68
C PHE A 358 -34.42 -1.22 17.65
N VAL A 359 -33.26 -0.57 17.83
CA VAL A 359 -33.14 0.89 17.71
C VAL A 359 -32.51 1.21 16.36
N TYR A 360 -33.19 2.04 15.58
CA TYR A 360 -32.72 2.46 14.26
C TYR A 360 -32.28 3.91 14.31
N LEU A 361 -31.07 4.15 13.84
CA LEU A 361 -30.47 5.46 13.71
C LEU A 361 -30.40 5.79 12.22
N THR A 362 -31.06 6.87 11.81
CA THR A 362 -30.79 7.45 10.49
C THR A 362 -30.02 8.73 10.62
N CYS A 363 -29.09 8.92 9.70
CA CYS A 363 -28.31 10.13 9.63
C CYS A 363 -28.10 10.55 8.18
N GLY A 364 -27.74 11.81 7.96
CA GLY A 364 -27.45 12.28 6.63
C GLY A 364 -27.02 13.73 6.54
N LEU A 365 -26.50 14.09 5.38
CA LEU A 365 -26.23 15.47 4.98
C LEU A 365 -27.32 15.95 4.04
N ILE A 366 -27.89 17.12 4.33
CA ILE A 366 -29.03 17.65 3.59
C ILE A 366 -28.75 19.07 3.14
N ARG A 367 -28.90 19.30 1.84
CA ARG A 367 -28.88 20.63 1.26
C ARG A 367 -30.29 21.21 1.22
N ARG A 368 -30.60 22.16 2.10
CA ARG A 368 -31.86 22.94 2.01
C ARG A 368 -31.68 24.10 1.03
N GLN A 369 -32.74 24.46 0.30
CA GLN A 369 -32.72 25.53 -0.73
C GLN A 369 -32.16 26.88 -0.22
N ASN A 370 -32.24 27.15 1.08
CA ASN A 370 -31.79 28.41 1.70
C ASN A 370 -30.45 28.29 2.49
N HIS A 371 -29.77 27.14 2.45
CA HIS A 371 -28.49 26.97 3.16
C HIS A 371 -27.32 26.93 2.17
N ARG A 372 -26.29 27.72 2.48
CA ARG A 372 -25.04 27.79 1.69
C ARG A 372 -24.23 26.49 1.77
N HIS A 373 -24.38 25.73 2.86
CA HIS A 373 -23.69 24.46 3.11
C HIS A 373 -24.72 23.38 3.55
N PRO A 374 -24.49 22.09 3.23
CA PRO A 374 -25.32 21.00 3.73
C PRO A 374 -25.27 20.94 5.26
N LYS A 375 -26.40 20.63 5.90
CA LYS A 375 -26.47 20.43 7.36
C LYS A 375 -26.60 18.95 7.70
N PRO A 376 -25.97 18.49 8.79
CA PRO A 376 -26.21 17.15 9.30
C PRO A 376 -27.65 17.04 9.82
N SER A 377 -28.18 15.84 9.74
CA SER A 377 -29.46 15.45 10.30
C SER A 377 -29.33 14.07 10.91
N VAL A 378 -30.07 13.85 11.99
CA VAL A 378 -30.10 12.57 12.69
C VAL A 378 -31.48 12.33 13.28
N CYS A 379 -31.97 11.09 13.20
CA CYS A 379 -33.23 10.66 13.77
C CYS A 379 -33.06 9.29 14.42
N LEU A 380 -33.69 9.10 15.58
CA LEU A 380 -33.76 7.83 16.29
C LEU A 380 -35.17 7.28 16.20
N TYR A 381 -35.28 5.99 15.92
CA TYR A 381 -36.53 5.24 15.88
C TYR A 381 -36.41 4.01 16.77
N HIS A 382 -37.52 3.64 17.38
CA HIS A 382 -37.69 2.39 18.10
C HIS A 382 -38.79 1.59 17.40
N ALA A 383 -38.49 0.36 17.00
CA ALA A 383 -39.47 -0.51 16.37
C ALA A 383 -39.10 -1.99 16.55
N ASP A 384 -40.13 -2.82 16.60
CA ASP A 384 -39.99 -4.28 16.79
C ASP A 384 -39.48 -4.95 15.51
N LYS A 385 -39.75 -4.35 14.35
CA LYS A 385 -39.44 -4.89 13.02
C LYS A 385 -38.92 -3.81 12.09
N TRP A 386 -38.07 -4.20 11.14
CA TRP A 386 -37.49 -3.28 10.16
C TRP A 386 -38.56 -2.66 9.26
N GLU A 387 -39.56 -3.44 8.85
CA GLU A 387 -40.62 -3.04 7.92
C GLU A 387 -41.46 -1.85 8.45
N GLU A 388 -41.53 -1.69 9.78
CA GLU A 388 -42.22 -0.57 10.44
C GLU A 388 -41.46 0.76 10.28
N VAL A 389 -40.13 0.67 10.15
CA VAL A 389 -39.25 1.83 9.95
C VAL A 389 -39.00 2.07 8.47
N GLU A 390 -38.87 1.03 7.66
CA GLU A 390 -38.58 1.11 6.21
C GLU A 390 -39.54 2.05 5.48
N GLY A 391 -40.86 1.91 5.70
CA GLY A 391 -41.86 2.79 5.10
C GLY A 391 -41.80 4.23 5.60
N ALA A 392 -41.38 4.46 6.87
CA ALA A 392 -41.14 5.79 7.39
C ALA A 392 -39.89 6.44 6.78
N LEU A 393 -38.92 5.63 6.35
CA LEU A 393 -37.70 6.09 5.68
C LEU A 393 -37.93 6.44 4.20
N GLU A 394 -38.87 5.80 3.49
CA GLU A 394 -39.19 6.17 2.10
C GLU A 394 -39.67 7.62 1.97
N PHE A 395 -40.34 8.16 2.99
CA PHE A 395 -40.90 9.51 3.00
C PHE A 395 -40.09 10.55 3.80
N PHE A 396 -39.01 10.14 4.50
CA PHE A 396 -38.15 10.99 5.36
C PHE A 396 -38.91 12.13 6.09
N PRO A 397 -39.90 11.84 6.97
CA PRO A 397 -40.61 12.88 7.68
C PRO A 397 -39.73 13.44 8.80
N GLY A 398 -39.45 14.74 8.76
CA GLY A 398 -38.92 15.50 9.90
C GLY A 398 -37.41 15.36 10.12
N TYR A 399 -36.63 16.15 9.38
CA TYR A 399 -35.20 16.30 9.64
C TYR A 399 -34.95 17.11 10.92
N SER A 400 -34.51 16.44 11.98
CA SER A 400 -33.90 17.12 13.13
C SER A 400 -32.43 17.42 12.83
N THR A 401 -32.05 18.69 12.96
CA THR A 401 -30.66 19.15 12.78
C THR A 401 -29.93 19.33 14.12
N GLY A 402 -30.47 18.75 15.20
CA GLY A 402 -29.91 18.82 16.55
C GLY A 402 -29.88 17.45 17.20
N ASP A 403 -29.32 17.40 18.40
CA ASP A 403 -29.19 16.18 19.18
C ASP A 403 -30.54 15.46 19.34
N GLN A 404 -30.48 14.14 19.39
CA GLN A 404 -31.64 13.27 19.56
C GLN A 404 -31.54 12.50 20.86
N GLU A 405 -32.69 12.29 21.50
CA GLU A 405 -32.81 11.48 22.70
C GLU A 405 -34.00 10.53 22.52
N LEU A 406 -33.77 9.25 22.82
CA LEU A 406 -34.77 8.20 22.83
C LEU A 406 -34.74 7.51 24.20
N VAL A 407 -35.87 7.52 24.91
CA VAL A 407 -36.01 6.87 26.21
C VAL A 407 -36.83 5.60 26.08
N LEU A 408 -36.22 4.47 26.39
CA LEU A 408 -36.79 3.14 26.33
C LEU A 408 -37.08 2.66 27.75
N SER A 409 -38.31 2.21 27.99
CA SER A 409 -38.78 1.80 29.31
C SER A 409 -39.06 0.30 29.32
N ASN A 410 -38.54 -0.43 30.32
CA ASN A 410 -38.89 -1.83 30.50
C ASN A 410 -40.17 -1.95 31.35
N PRO A 411 -41.29 -2.43 30.78
CA PRO A 411 -42.54 -2.58 31.53
C PRO A 411 -42.43 -3.63 32.67
N GLY A 412 -41.48 -4.58 32.61
CA GLY A 412 -41.35 -5.66 33.60
C GLY A 412 -40.41 -5.39 34.78
N ARG A 413 -39.41 -4.51 34.65
CA ARG A 413 -38.41 -4.19 35.71
C ARG A 413 -38.40 -2.73 36.17
N GLY A 414 -39.04 -1.82 35.43
CA GLY A 414 -39.01 -0.38 35.74
C GLY A 414 -37.68 0.30 35.39
N ASP A 415 -36.72 -0.43 34.81
CA ASP A 415 -35.47 0.10 34.27
C ASP A 415 -35.75 1.01 33.06
N LYS A 416 -34.97 2.09 32.94
CA LYS A 416 -35.03 3.00 31.80
C LYS A 416 -33.67 3.08 31.11
N THR A 417 -33.63 2.81 29.82
CA THR A 417 -32.44 3.03 28.98
C THR A 417 -32.67 4.26 28.12
N THR A 418 -31.83 5.27 28.31
CA THR A 418 -31.79 6.46 27.46
C THR A 418 -30.67 6.31 26.45
N ILE A 419 -30.99 6.48 25.18
CA ILE A 419 -30.02 6.56 24.08
C ILE A 419 -30.01 8.00 23.60
N THR A 420 -28.85 8.64 23.67
CA THR A 420 -28.64 9.99 23.12
C THR A 420 -27.71 9.92 21.93
N VAL A 421 -28.00 10.71 20.90
CA VAL A 421 -27.12 10.92 19.76
C VAL A 421 -26.85 12.40 19.63
N HIS A 422 -25.59 12.77 19.85
CA HIS A 422 -25.12 14.14 19.70
C HIS A 422 -24.47 14.34 18.33
N ILE A 423 -24.76 15.47 17.69
CA ILE A 423 -24.10 15.88 16.45
C ILE A 423 -23.01 16.89 16.79
N GLU A 424 -21.76 16.51 16.62
CA GLU A 424 -20.63 17.41 16.81
C GLU A 424 -20.08 17.85 15.46
N LEU A 425 -20.32 19.11 15.10
CA LEU A 425 -19.74 19.73 13.91
C LEU A 425 -18.28 20.11 14.20
N GLN A 426 -17.37 19.66 13.33
CA GLN A 426 -15.98 20.13 13.37
C GLN A 426 -15.82 21.37 12.48
N GLU A 427 -15.06 22.36 12.93
CA GLU A 427 -14.83 23.61 12.19
C GLU A 427 -14.15 23.33 10.82
N GLY A 428 -14.76 23.82 9.73
CA GLY A 428 -14.26 23.65 8.37
C GLY A 428 -15.25 24.13 7.28
N ASN A 429 -14.79 24.18 6.02
CA ASN A 429 -15.58 24.65 4.86
C ASN A 429 -16.68 23.66 4.38
N ILE A 430 -16.65 22.42 4.87
CA ILE A 430 -17.50 21.29 4.45
C ILE A 430 -17.99 20.60 5.73
N PRO A 431 -19.23 20.05 5.78
CA PRO A 431 -19.78 19.49 7.00
C PRO A 431 -19.05 18.20 7.40
N ARG A 432 -18.06 18.36 8.28
CA ARG A 432 -17.49 17.30 9.12
C ARG A 432 -18.37 17.20 10.35
N PHE A 433 -18.92 16.03 10.62
CA PHE A 433 -19.62 15.83 11.89
C PHE A 433 -19.42 14.42 12.43
N GLN A 434 -19.33 14.35 13.75
CA GLN A 434 -19.28 13.11 14.49
C GLN A 434 -20.64 12.85 15.10
N LEU A 435 -21.02 11.58 15.12
CA LEU A 435 -22.22 11.10 15.80
C LEU A 435 -21.78 10.38 17.07
N ARG A 436 -22.00 11.04 18.20
CA ARG A 436 -21.70 10.47 19.50
C ARG A 436 -22.93 9.78 20.04
N ILE A 437 -22.91 8.45 20.09
CA ILE A 437 -23.99 7.61 20.59
C ILE A 437 -23.69 7.24 22.03
N ASN A 438 -24.51 7.68 22.97
CA ASN A 438 -24.37 7.32 24.37
C ASN A 438 -25.60 6.55 24.85
N MET A 439 -25.37 5.51 25.64
CA MET A 439 -26.43 4.72 26.23
C MET A 439 -26.31 4.81 27.75
N LYS A 440 -27.42 5.00 28.44
CA LYS A 440 -27.45 5.06 29.90
C LYS A 440 -28.66 4.30 30.42
N THR A 441 -28.41 3.24 31.17
CA THR A 441 -29.46 2.48 31.85
C THR A 441 -29.53 2.89 33.32
N THR A 442 -30.68 3.42 33.72
CA THR A 442 -30.97 3.76 35.12
C THR A 442 -31.83 2.64 35.70
N LYS A 443 -31.28 1.93 36.69
CA LYS A 443 -32.03 0.94 37.48
C LYS A 443 -32.88 1.66 38.51
N ARG A 444 -34.08 1.12 38.77
CA ARG A 444 -34.99 1.68 39.76
C ARG A 444 -34.56 1.38 41.19
#